data_AF-A0AAF1BT47-F1
#
_entry.id   AF-A0AAF1BT47-F1
#
_cell.length_a   1.000
_cell.length_b   1.000
_cell.length_c   1.000
_cell.angle_alpha   90.00
_cell.angle_beta   90.00
_cell.angle_gamma   90.00
#
_symmetry.space_group_name_H-M   'P 1'
#
loop_
_entity.id
_entity.type
_entity.pdbx_description
1 polymer ?
#
loop_
_entity_poly.entity_id
_entity_poly.type
_entity_poly.pdbx_seq_one_letter_code
_entity_poly.pdbx_strand_id
1 'polypeptide(L)'
;MSAPAPIPINTNVGNNTVAGVDEAHDLSPTSAMDRSKMDKLFANRPTPKELQDQGILKGEPNDALAAKKKKLERSMTEDRLDKDIAARPSPEELIKKGILNADENPTA
;
A
#
# COMPACT_ATOMS: atom_id res chain seq x y z
N MET A 1 38.63 7.04 28.46
CA MET A 1 37.27 7.01 27.90
C MET A 1 37.39 6.36 26.53
N SER A 2 37.21 5.04 26.46
CA SER A 2 37.49 4.25 25.26
C SER A 2 36.24 4.21 24.38
N ALA A 3 36.34 4.69 23.14
CA ALA A 3 35.23 4.68 22.20
C ALA A 3 34.87 3.24 21.81
N PRO A 4 33.57 2.87 21.75
CA PRO A 4 33.16 1.55 21.28
C PRO A 4 33.47 1.42 19.79
N ALA A 5 34.10 0.31 19.41
CA ALA A 5 34.42 0.01 18.02
C ALA A 5 33.15 -0.09 17.16
N PRO A 6 33.18 0.36 15.89
CA PRO A 6 32.03 0.23 15.00
C PRO A 6 31.73 -1.25 14.73
N ILE A 7 30.47 -1.62 14.92
CA ILE A 7 29.93 -2.92 14.50
C ILE A 7 30.10 -3.08 12.98
N PRO A 8 30.69 -4.19 12.49
CA PRO A 8 30.77 -4.43 11.06
C PRO A 8 29.37 -4.69 10.52
N ILE A 9 28.92 -3.85 9.59
CA ILE A 9 27.75 -4.15 8.76
C ILE A 9 28.15 -5.35 7.90
N ASN A 10 27.58 -6.52 8.22
CA ASN A 10 27.62 -7.67 7.31
C ASN A 10 26.64 -7.38 6.16
N THR A 11 27.13 -6.72 5.10
CA THR A 11 26.45 -6.70 3.81
C THR A 11 26.59 -8.07 3.16
N ASN A 12 25.89 -9.08 3.69
CA ASN A 12 25.41 -10.16 2.85
C ASN A 12 24.16 -9.64 2.12
N VAL A 13 24.37 -8.66 1.23
CA VAL A 13 23.43 -8.45 0.12
C VAL A 13 23.68 -9.66 -0.75
N GLY A 14 22.93 -10.73 -0.48
CA GLY A 14 22.95 -11.92 -1.30
C GLY A 14 22.80 -11.45 -2.74
N ASN A 15 23.82 -11.75 -3.55
CA ASN A 15 23.79 -11.58 -4.99
C ASN A 15 22.69 -12.49 -5.53
N ASN A 16 21.45 -12.07 -5.42
CA ASN A 16 20.39 -12.57 -6.24
C ASN A 16 20.41 -11.70 -7.51
N THR A 17 21.46 -11.90 -8.32
CA THR A 17 21.35 -11.64 -9.75
C THR A 17 20.25 -12.58 -10.22
N VAL A 18 19.03 -12.06 -10.22
CA VAL A 18 17.81 -12.73 -10.68
C VAL A 18 18.07 -13.23 -12.10
N ALA A 19 18.38 -14.53 -12.20
CA ALA A 19 18.72 -15.27 -13.41
C ALA A 19 17.54 -15.42 -14.39
N GLY A 20 16.90 -14.29 -14.70
CA GLY A 20 15.69 -14.20 -15.51
C GLY A 20 15.29 -12.77 -15.89
N VAL A 21 16.08 -11.76 -15.53
CA VAL A 21 15.90 -10.40 -16.08
C VAL A 21 16.64 -10.36 -17.42
N ASP A 22 15.89 -10.51 -18.51
CA ASP A 22 16.40 -10.32 -19.87
C ASP A 22 16.68 -8.81 -20.09
N GLU A 23 17.92 -8.40 -19.86
CA GLU A 23 18.40 -7.02 -20.07
C GLU A 23 18.64 -6.68 -21.55
N ALA A 24 18.53 -7.65 -22.46
CA ALA A 24 18.91 -7.47 -23.86
C ALA A 24 17.79 -6.91 -24.76
N HIS A 25 16.55 -6.91 -24.29
CA HIS A 25 15.37 -6.59 -25.09
C HIS A 25 14.55 -5.47 -24.45
N ASP A 26 14.67 -4.27 -25.02
CA ASP A 26 14.14 -3.00 -24.51
C ASP A 26 12.64 -2.75 -24.81
N LEU A 27 11.94 -3.77 -25.33
CA LEU A 27 10.55 -3.66 -25.82
C LEU A 27 10.37 -2.60 -26.93
N SER A 28 11.44 -2.21 -27.62
CA SER A 28 11.34 -1.29 -28.74
C SER A 28 10.65 -1.95 -29.94
N PRO A 29 9.87 -1.21 -30.76
CA PRO A 29 9.18 -1.77 -31.92
C PRO A 29 10.12 -2.17 -33.06
N THR A 30 11.41 -1.91 -32.89
CA THR A 30 12.49 -2.12 -33.86
C THR A 30 12.75 -3.60 -34.14
N SER A 31 12.64 -4.46 -33.12
CA SER A 31 12.86 -5.90 -33.25
C SER A 31 11.54 -6.67 -33.41
N ALA A 32 11.58 -7.81 -34.11
CA ALA A 32 10.40 -8.68 -34.29
C ALA A 32 10.04 -9.46 -33.00
N MET A 33 11.04 -9.83 -32.20
CA MET A 33 10.82 -10.52 -30.92
C MET A 33 10.15 -9.60 -29.90
N ASP A 34 10.59 -8.34 -29.83
CA ASP A 34 10.01 -7.32 -28.95
C ASP A 34 8.57 -7.01 -29.30
N ARG A 35 8.24 -6.88 -30.60
CA ARG A 35 6.86 -6.75 -31.06
C ARG A 35 5.98 -7.91 -30.57
N SER A 36 6.46 -9.15 -30.75
CA SER A 36 5.74 -10.35 -30.30
C SER A 36 5.56 -10.40 -28.77
N LYS A 37 6.54 -9.93 -28.00
CA LYS A 37 6.47 -9.83 -26.53
C LYS A 37 5.47 -8.74 -26.12
N MET A 38 5.48 -7.60 -26.81
CA MET A 38 4.57 -6.49 -26.57
C MET A 38 3.11 -6.88 -26.85
N ASP A 39 2.85 -7.59 -27.95
CA ASP A 39 1.50 -8.08 -28.29
C ASP A 39 0.95 -9.01 -27.20
N LYS A 40 1.79 -9.89 -26.64
CA LYS A 40 1.43 -10.74 -25.50
C LYS A 40 1.10 -9.92 -24.25
N LEU A 41 1.84 -8.84 -23.98
CA LEU A 41 1.58 -7.97 -22.83
C LEU A 41 0.27 -7.20 -22.97
N PHE A 42 -0.04 -6.71 -24.18
CA PHE A 42 -1.31 -6.05 -24.44
C PHE A 42 -2.51 -6.99 -24.33
N ALA A 43 -2.36 -8.24 -24.77
CA ALA A 43 -3.40 -9.25 -24.59
C ALA A 43 -3.74 -9.51 -23.12
N ASN A 44 -2.77 -9.32 -22.22
CA ASN A 44 -2.94 -9.51 -20.77
C ASN A 44 -3.14 -8.20 -19.99
N ARG A 45 -3.46 -7.10 -20.67
CA ARG A 45 -3.62 -5.79 -20.01
C ARG A 45 -4.88 -5.77 -19.12
N PRO A 46 -4.76 -5.53 -17.80
CA PRO A 46 -5.92 -5.38 -16.92
C PRO A 46 -6.75 -4.13 -17.28
N THR A 47 -8.04 -4.20 -16.96
CA THR A 47 -8.94 -3.06 -17.13
C THR A 47 -8.64 -1.97 -16.09
N PRO A 48 -8.91 -0.68 -16.39
CA PRO A 48 -8.69 0.42 -15.44
C PRO A 48 -9.42 0.22 -14.10
N LYS A 49 -10.61 -0.39 -14.14
CA LYS A 49 -11.41 -0.69 -12.96
C LYS A 49 -10.74 -1.74 -12.07
N GLU A 50 -10.21 -2.82 -12.65
CA GLU A 50 -9.48 -3.84 -11.88
C GLU A 50 -8.25 -3.24 -11.18
N LEU A 51 -7.55 -2.30 -11.84
CA LEU A 51 -6.42 -1.60 -11.22
C LEU A 51 -6.87 -0.68 -10.06
N GLN A 52 -8.08 -0.11 -10.15
CA GLN A 52 -8.66 0.69 -9.07
C GLN A 52 -9.07 -0.18 -7.88
N ASP A 53 -9.69 -1.33 -8.15
CA ASP A 53 -10.09 -2.31 -7.13
C ASP A 53 -8.87 -2.88 -6.40
N GLN A 54 -7.76 -3.10 -7.12
CA GLN A 54 -6.46 -3.47 -6.53
C GLN A 54 -5.74 -2.31 -5.83
N GLY A 55 -6.29 -1.10 -5.85
CA GLY A 55 -5.72 0.09 -5.22
C GLY A 55 -4.47 0.65 -5.91
N ILE A 56 -4.14 0.15 -7.10
CA ILE A 56 -3.00 0.59 -7.93
C ILE A 56 -3.34 1.92 -8.59
N LEU A 57 -4.50 2.00 -9.26
CA LEU A 57 -4.98 3.22 -9.90
C LEU A 57 -5.76 4.06 -8.89
N LYS A 58 -5.25 5.25 -8.57
CA LYS A 58 -5.83 6.15 -7.57
C LYS A 58 -6.73 7.18 -8.26
N GLY A 59 -7.84 6.77 -8.85
CA GLY A 59 -8.82 7.66 -9.51
C GLY A 59 -9.01 7.39 -11.01
N GLU A 60 -9.75 8.26 -11.69
CA GLU A 60 -10.03 8.11 -13.12
C GLU A 60 -8.76 8.25 -13.98
N PRO A 61 -8.67 7.52 -15.11
CA PRO A 61 -7.58 7.71 -16.05
C PRO A 61 -7.58 9.15 -16.56
N ASN A 62 -6.44 9.83 -16.45
CA ASN A 62 -6.20 11.24 -16.78
C ASN A 62 -6.56 12.30 -15.71
N ASP A 63 -6.89 11.91 -14.47
CA ASP A 63 -7.03 12.88 -13.37
C ASP A 63 -5.67 13.23 -12.73
N ALA A 64 -5.08 14.35 -13.16
CA ALA A 64 -3.81 14.86 -12.62
C ALA A 64 -3.87 15.21 -11.11
N LEU A 65 -5.07 15.45 -10.56
CA LEU A 65 -5.27 15.82 -9.17
C LEU A 65 -5.61 14.63 -8.27
N ALA A 66 -5.74 13.43 -8.82
CA ALA A 66 -6.22 12.27 -8.07
C ALA A 66 -5.34 11.93 -6.86
N ALA A 67 -4.02 12.11 -6.97
CA ALA A 67 -3.10 11.98 -5.85
C ALA A 67 -3.36 13.01 -4.73
N LYS A 68 -3.65 14.27 -5.09
CA LYS A 68 -3.95 15.33 -4.12
C LYS A 68 -5.31 15.10 -3.45
N LYS A 69 -6.33 14.67 -4.21
CA LYS A 69 -7.65 14.30 -3.69
C LYS A 69 -7.53 13.18 -2.66
N LYS A 70 -6.84 12.08 -2.99
CA LYS A 70 -6.62 10.96 -2.06
C LYS A 70 -5.87 11.39 -0.79
N LYS A 71 -4.90 12.31 -0.92
CA LYS A 71 -4.19 12.87 0.25
C LYS A 71 -5.14 13.66 1.16
N LEU A 72 -6.02 14.47 0.58
CA LEU A 72 -7.00 15.23 1.34
C LEU A 72 -8.02 14.31 2.03
N GLU A 73 -8.57 13.33 1.30
CA GLU A 73 -9.50 12.33 1.86
C GLU A 73 -8.90 11.59 3.04
N ARG A 74 -7.62 11.21 2.92
CA ARG A 74 -6.87 10.58 4.02
C ARG A 74 -6.79 11.51 5.24
N SER A 75 -6.35 12.75 5.07
CA SER A 75 -6.26 13.73 6.17
C SER A 75 -7.62 13.97 6.83
N MET A 76 -8.69 14.09 6.04
CA MET A 76 -10.04 14.24 6.59
C MET A 76 -10.49 13.01 7.39
N THR A 77 -10.07 11.81 6.97
CA THR A 77 -10.39 10.57 7.68
C THR A 77 -9.57 10.45 8.97
N GLU A 78 -8.29 10.83 8.93
CA GLU A 78 -7.42 10.92 10.11
C GLU A 78 -8.03 11.88 11.15
N ASP A 79 -8.39 13.10 10.76
CA ASP A 79 -8.99 14.09 11.66
C ASP A 79 -10.33 13.63 12.28
N ARG A 80 -11.14 12.88 11.52
CA ARG A 80 -12.41 12.31 12.03
C ARG A 80 -12.13 11.20 13.03
N LEU A 81 -11.24 10.28 12.66
CA LEU A 81 -10.86 9.16 13.52
C LEU A 81 -10.28 9.65 14.86
N ASP A 82 -9.43 10.67 14.83
CA ASP A 82 -8.84 11.25 16.04
C ASP A 82 -9.91 11.80 16.98
N LYS A 83 -10.93 12.48 16.45
CA LYS A 83 -12.05 12.99 17.24
C LYS A 83 -12.89 11.87 17.83
N ASP A 84 -13.19 10.84 17.04
CA ASP A 84 -14.03 9.72 17.47
C ASP A 84 -13.31 8.87 18.52
N ILE A 85 -11.99 8.70 18.39
CA ILE A 85 -11.16 8.03 19.39
C ILE A 85 -11.07 8.86 20.68
N ALA A 86 -10.89 10.18 20.57
CA ALA A 86 -10.85 11.06 21.75
C ALA A 86 -12.19 11.05 22.52
N ALA A 87 -13.31 10.91 21.81
CA ALA A 87 -14.65 10.82 22.39
C ALA A 87 -15.10 9.37 22.70
N ARG A 88 -14.19 8.39 22.68
CA ARG A 88 -14.52 6.98 22.87
C ARG A 88 -15.16 6.74 24.26
N PRO A 89 -16.41 6.26 24.35
CA PRO A 89 -17.07 5.97 25.62
C PRO A 89 -16.38 4.86 26.41
N SER A 90 -16.46 4.91 27.74
CA SER A 90 -15.90 3.86 28.58
C SER A 90 -16.73 2.57 28.50
N PRO A 91 -16.14 1.39 28.78
CA PRO A 91 -16.89 0.13 28.81
C PRO A 91 -18.10 0.16 29.76
N GLU A 92 -17.96 0.81 30.91
CA GLU A 92 -19.05 0.97 31.89
C GLU A 92 -20.24 1.78 31.33
N GLU A 93 -19.95 2.86 30.59
CA GLU A 93 -20.98 3.65 29.91
C GLU A 93 -21.70 2.83 28.84
N LEU A 94 -20.99 1.93 28.15
CA LEU A 94 -21.59 1.02 27.17
C LEU A 94 -22.47 -0.05 27.84
N ILE A 95 -22.08 -0.56 29.02
CA ILE A 95 -22.91 -1.47 29.82
C ILE A 95 -24.19 -0.77 30.29
N LYS A 96 -24.07 0.46 30.80
CA LYS A 96 -25.23 1.26 31.23
C LYS A 96 -26.19 1.56 30.08
N LYS A 97 -25.67 1.74 28.86
CA LYS A 97 -26.47 1.93 27.64
C LYS A 97 -27.05 0.61 27.09
N GLY A 98 -26.72 -0.53 27.67
CA GLY A 98 -27.17 -1.85 27.23
C GLY A 98 -26.54 -2.34 25.92
N ILE A 99 -25.40 -1.74 25.52
CA ILE A 99 -24.67 -2.10 24.29
C ILE A 99 -23.66 -3.22 24.58
N LEU A 100 -23.06 -3.23 25.77
CA LEU A 100 -22.08 -4.22 26.22
C LEU A 100 -22.64 -5.01 27.41
N ASN A 101 -22.45 -6.33 27.45
CA ASN A 101 -22.81 -7.13 28.62
C ASN A 101 -21.71 -7.03 29.70
N ALA A 102 -22.09 -7.15 30.97
CA ALA A 102 -21.13 -7.04 32.08
C ALA A 102 -20.04 -8.13 32.07
N ASP A 103 -20.34 -9.31 31.51
CA ASP A 103 -19.40 -10.44 31.36
C ASP A 103 -18.35 -10.19 30.24
N GLU A 104 -18.64 -9.29 29.31
CA GLU A 104 -17.81 -8.99 28.14
C GLU A 104 -16.94 -7.73 28.32
N ASN A 105 -16.80 -7.24 29.56
CA ASN A 105 -15.99 -6.06 29.85
C ASN A 105 -14.50 -6.37 29.70
N PRO A 106 -13.78 -5.79 28.72
CA PRO A 106 -12.36 -6.11 28.49
C PRO A 106 -11.41 -5.53 29.56
N THR A 107 -11.93 -4.79 30.53
CA THR A 107 -11.16 -4.17 31.63
C THR A 107 -11.47 -4.80 33.00
N ALA A 108 -12.41 -5.76 33.06
CA ALA A 108 -12.76 -6.49 34.28
C ALA A 108 -11.78 -7.64 34.57
#